data_AF-A0A7W0QKC2-F1
#
_entry.id   AF-A0A7W0QKC2-F1
#
_cell.length_a   1.000
_cell.length_b   1.000
_cell.length_c   1.000
_cell.angle_alpha   90.00
_cell.angle_beta   90.00
_cell.angle_gamma   90.00
#
_symmetry.space_group_name_H-M   'P 1'
#
loop_
_entity.id
_entity.type
_entity.pdbx_description
1 polymer ?
#
loop_
_entity_poly.entity_id
_entity_poly.type
_entity_poly.pdbx_seq_one_letter_code
_entity_poly.pdbx_strand_id
1 'polypeptide(L)'
;MNDQDKDLMSRLADAGEEALQRLSDLPGGQRAVNALNDLRARVDELGKKVRGIDALEARVAKLERELAGLKKPPARRSAERKPSS
;
A
#
# COMPACT_ATOMS: atom_id res chain seq x y z
N MET A 1 -1.80 -4.94 21.39
CA MET A 1 -1.46 -3.51 21.54
C MET A 1 -1.15 -3.33 23.01
N ASN A 2 0.11 -3.09 23.36
CA ASN A 2 0.51 -3.02 24.77
C ASN A 2 0.08 -1.67 25.36
N ASP A 3 -0.20 -1.61 26.66
CA ASP A 3 -0.72 -0.39 27.30
C ASP A 3 0.28 0.79 27.23
N GLN A 4 1.57 0.48 27.12
CA GLN A 4 2.62 1.47 26.88
C GLN A 4 2.50 2.13 25.50
N ASP A 5 2.12 1.38 24.46
CA ASP A 5 1.93 1.94 23.11
C ASP A 5 0.73 2.88 23.09
N LYS A 6 -0.34 2.52 23.81
CA LYS A 6 -1.53 3.35 23.94
C LYS A 6 -1.25 4.65 24.69
N ASP A 7 -0.47 4.58 25.77
CA ASP A 7 -0.07 5.78 26.54
C ASP A 7 0.74 6.74 25.68
N LEU A 8 1.74 6.24 24.94
CA LEU A 8 2.54 7.06 24.02
C LEU A 8 1.68 7.69 22.91
N MET A 9 0.73 6.93 22.35
CA MET A 9 -0.19 7.44 21.33
C MET A 9 -1.16 8.49 21.88
N SER A 10 -1.66 8.29 23.11
CA SER A 10 -2.51 9.28 23.78
C SER A 10 -1.75 10.58 23.99
N ARG A 11 -0.55 10.51 24.57
CA ARG A 11 0.27 11.70 24.84
C ARG A 11 0.68 12.44 23.56
N LEU A 12 0.91 11.71 22.47
CA LEU A 12 1.17 12.29 21.15
C LEU A 12 -0.07 12.97 20.58
N ALA A 13 -1.25 12.36 20.72
CA ALA A 13 -2.51 12.94 20.27
C ALA A 13 -2.81 14.23 21.04
N ASP A 14 -2.66 14.21 22.37
CA ASP A 14 -2.86 15.37 23.24
C ASP A 14 -1.89 16.52 22.86
N ALA A 15 -0.61 16.21 22.67
CA ALA A 15 0.39 17.19 22.24
C ALA A 15 0.10 17.73 20.82
N GLY A 16 -0.45 16.90 19.93
CA GLY A 16 -0.85 17.30 18.58
C GLY A 16 -2.05 18.23 18.58
N GLU A 17 -3.05 17.97 19.43
CA GLU A 17 -4.23 18.82 19.58
C GLU A 17 -3.86 20.21 20.13
N GLU A 18 -3.02 20.24 21.17
CA GLU A 18 -2.52 21.50 21.75
C GLU A 18 -1.70 22.31 20.72
N ALA A 19 -0.87 21.64 19.92
CA ALA A 19 -0.09 22.29 18.86
C ALA A 19 -0.99 22.86 17.75
N LEU A 20 -2.05 22.15 17.36
CA LEU A 20 -3.01 22.63 16.36
C LEU A 20 -3.84 23.81 16.88
N GLN A 21 -4.28 23.78 18.14
CA GLN A 21 -4.97 24.91 18.79
C GLN A 21 -4.10 26.15 18.84
N ARG A 22 -2.84 26.01 19.28
CA ARG A 22 -1.88 27.12 19.28
C ARG A 22 -1.62 27.65 17.88
N LEU A 23 -1.52 26.76 16.88
CA LEU A 23 -1.35 27.16 15.49
C LEU A 23 -2.57 27.92 14.97
N SER A 24 -3.80 27.53 15.32
CA SER A 24 -5.02 28.23 14.89
C SER A 24 -5.17 29.62 15.50
N ASP A 25 -4.64 29.84 16.71
CA ASP A 25 -4.72 31.11 17.42
C ASP A 25 -3.75 32.18 16.89
N LEU A 26 -2.76 31.79 16.09
CA LEU A 26 -1.79 32.71 15.49
C LEU A 26 -2.38 33.46 14.28
N PRO A 27 -1.95 34.71 14.02
CA PRO A 27 -2.29 35.41 12.79
C PRO A 27 -1.84 34.60 11.55
N GLY A 28 -2.80 34.20 10.71
CA GLY A 28 -2.53 33.32 9.56
C GLY A 28 -2.55 31.82 9.87
N GLY A 29 -2.78 31.43 11.13
CA GLY A 29 -2.92 30.06 11.62
C GLY A 29 -3.92 29.22 10.84
N GLN A 30 -5.10 29.77 10.54
CA GLN A 30 -6.11 29.10 9.74
C GLN A 30 -5.61 28.68 8.34
N ARG A 31 -4.71 29.46 7.72
CA ARG A 31 -4.11 29.09 6.43
C ARG A 31 -3.16 27.92 6.57
N ALA A 32 -2.40 27.86 7.66
CA ALA A 32 -1.51 26.75 7.96
C ALA A 32 -2.30 25.46 8.25
N VAL A 33 -3.39 25.54 9.03
CA VAL A 33 -4.30 24.41 9.27
C VAL A 33 -4.88 23.87 7.95
N ASN A 34 -5.31 24.76 7.05
CA ASN A 34 -5.80 24.34 5.73
C ASN A 34 -4.71 23.64 4.90
N ALA A 35 -3.48 24.16 4.90
CA ALA A 35 -2.36 23.52 4.21
C ALA A 35 -2.01 22.14 4.81
N LEU A 36 -2.12 21.96 6.12
CA LEU A 36 -1.96 20.67 6.79
C LEU A 36 -3.05 19.67 6.39
N ASN A 37 -4.30 20.13 6.26
CA ASN A 37 -5.39 19.29 5.77
C ASN A 37 -5.16 18.82 4.32
N ASP A 38 -4.70 19.71 3.44
CA ASP A 38 -4.33 19.35 2.07
C ASP A 38 -3.17 18.35 2.04
N LEU A 39 -2.17 18.53 2.90
CA LEU A 39 -1.05 17.61 3.05
C LEU A 39 -1.55 16.23 3.50
N ARG A 40 -2.43 16.17 4.49
CA ARG A 40 -3.04 14.92 4.96
C ARG A 40 -3.76 14.19 3.84
N ALA A 41 -4.58 14.90 3.05
CA ALA A 41 -5.29 14.30 1.91
C ALA A 41 -4.31 13.71 0.87
N ARG A 42 -3.19 14.38 0.60
CA ARG A 42 -2.14 13.89 -0.30
C ARG A 42 -1.43 12.65 0.23
N VAL A 43 -1.17 12.59 1.53
CA VAL A 43 -0.57 11.42 2.19
C VAL A 43 -1.52 10.23 2.14
N ASP A 44 -2.81 10.45 2.42
CA ASP A 44 -3.84 9.39 2.32
C ASP A 44 -3.94 8.83 0.90
N GLU A 45 -3.92 9.71 -0.12
CA GLU A 45 -3.94 9.32 -1.52
C GLU A 45 -2.66 8.55 -1.93
N LEU A 46 -1.49 8.99 -1.45
CA LEU A 46 -0.24 8.25 -1.65
C LEU A 46 -0.32 6.86 -1.01
N GLY A 47 -0.86 6.74 0.19
CA GLY A 47 -1.07 5.47 0.89
C GLY A 47 -1.98 4.51 0.10
N LYS A 48 -3.06 5.02 -0.50
CA LYS A 48 -3.93 4.21 -1.38
C LYS A 48 -3.17 3.72 -2.62
N LYS A 49 -2.39 4.60 -3.26
CA LYS A 49 -1.60 4.25 -4.44
C LYS A 49 -0.57 3.19 -4.13
N VAL A 50 0.15 3.31 -3.01
CA VAL A 50 1.13 2.31 -2.57
C VAL A 50 0.48 0.94 -2.36
N ARG A 51 -0.67 0.84 -1.69
CA ARG A 51 -1.41 -0.43 -1.57
C ARG A 51 -1.88 -0.99 -2.92
N GLY A 52 -2.13 -0.12 -3.89
CA GLY A 52 -2.44 -0.51 -5.26
C GLY A 52 -1.27 -1.16 -6.00
N ILE A 53 -0.02 -0.84 -5.62
CA ILE A 53 1.19 -1.41 -6.24
C ILE A 53 1.28 -2.91 -5.97
N ASP A 54 0.99 -3.38 -4.75
CA ASP A 54 1.01 -4.81 -4.42
C ASP A 54 0.06 -5.63 -5.32
N ALA A 55 -1.11 -5.07 -5.62
CA ALA A 55 -2.07 -5.68 -6.53
C ALA A 55 -1.58 -5.70 -7.98
N LEU A 56 -0.81 -4.70 -8.41
CA LEU A 56 -0.18 -4.67 -9.72
C LEU A 56 0.96 -5.69 -9.82
N GLU A 57 1.79 -5.80 -8.78
CA GLU A 57 2.87 -6.78 -8.72
C GLU A 57 2.33 -8.21 -8.85
N ALA A 58 1.25 -8.54 -8.13
CA ALA A 58 0.58 -9.83 -8.24
C ALA A 58 0.06 -10.11 -9.67
N ARG A 59 -0.46 -9.09 -10.35
CA ARG A 59 -0.93 -9.21 -11.74
C ARG A 59 0.23 -9.41 -12.70
N VAL A 60 1.32 -8.68 -12.55
CA VAL A 60 2.54 -8.84 -13.37
C VAL A 60 3.08 -10.26 -13.22
N ALA A 61 3.24 -10.75 -11.99
CA ALA A 61 3.72 -12.11 -11.73
C ALA A 61 2.81 -13.19 -12.36
N LYS A 62 1.48 -12.98 -12.35
CA LYS A 62 0.53 -13.87 -13.04
C LYS A 62 0.74 -13.85 -14.56
N LEU A 63 0.83 -12.65 -15.15
CA LEU A 63 1.02 -12.48 -16.59
C LEU A 63 2.35 -13.08 -17.06
N GLU A 64 3.43 -12.94 -16.27
CA GLU A 64 4.71 -13.56 -16.57
C GLU A 64 4.63 -15.09 -16.62
N ARG A 65 3.88 -15.72 -15.71
CA ARG A 65 3.65 -17.18 -15.71
C ARG A 65 2.86 -17.64 -16.92
N GLU A 66 1.80 -16.92 -17.27
CA GLU A 66 0.98 -17.22 -18.46
C GLU A 66 1.81 -17.08 -19.74
N LEU A 67 2.62 -16.03 -19.85
CA LEU A 67 3.53 -15.83 -20.97
C LEU A 67 4.58 -16.95 -21.07
N ALA A 68 5.12 -17.40 -19.94
CA ALA A 68 6.04 -18.54 -19.90
C ALA A 68 5.37 -19.85 -20.34
N GLY A 69 4.09 -20.05 -20.00
CA GLY A 69 3.28 -21.19 -20.45
C GLY A 69 3.02 -21.17 -21.95
N LEU A 70 2.69 -20.01 -22.52
CA LEU A 70 2.46 -19.84 -23.96
C LEU A 70 3.75 -19.97 -24.79
N LYS A 71 4.90 -19.54 -24.24
CA LYS A 71 6.21 -19.69 -24.88
C LYS A 71 6.73 -21.12 -24.85
N LYS A 72 6.22 -21.99 -23.96
CA LYS A 72 6.59 -23.41 -23.98
C LYS A 72 5.94 -24.08 -25.19
N PRO A 73 6.72 -24.67 -26.12
CA PRO A 73 6.14 -25.46 -27.20
C PRO A 73 5.29 -26.58 -26.58
N PRO A 74 4.15 -26.96 -27.21
CA PRO A 74 3.30 -28.02 -26.67
C PRO A 74 4.17 -29.25 -26.46
N ALA A 75 4.21 -29.75 -25.22
CA ALA A 75 4.89 -30.98 -24.90
C ALA A 75 4.32 -32.04 -25.85
N ARG A 76 5.14 -32.50 -26.80
CA ARG A 76 4.79 -33.65 -27.65
C ARG A 76 4.43 -34.74 -26.66
N ARG A 77 3.16 -35.16 -26.64
CA ARG A 77 2.75 -36.37 -25.93
C ARG A 77 3.64 -37.46 -26.49
N SER A 78 4.64 -37.87 -25.73
CA SER A 78 5.40 -39.07 -26.02
C SER A 78 4.36 -40.17 -26.05
N ALA A 79 4.01 -40.61 -27.26
CA ALA A 79 3.15 -41.75 -27.44
C ALA A 79 3.77 -42.89 -26.64
N GLU A 80 3.03 -43.33 -25.63
CA GLU A 80 3.35 -44.46 -24.78
C GLU A 80 3.87 -45.59 -25.66
N ARG A 81 5.12 -46.00 -25.45
CA ARG A 81 5.69 -47.20 -26.04
C ARG A 81 4.75 -48.36 -25.67
N LYS A 82 4.07 -48.95 -26.64
CA LYS A 82 3.42 -50.25 -26.47
C LYS A 82 4.51 -51.31 -26.52
N PRO A 83 4.75 -52.09 -25.44
CA PRO A 83 5.56 -53.30 -25.54
C PRO A 83 4.64 -54.48 -25.86
N SER A 84 4.84 -55.14 -27.00
CA SER A 84 4.36 -56.50 -27.33
C SER A 84 4.59 -56.73 -28.82
N SER A 85 4.93 -57.91 -29.33
CA SER A 85 5.37 -59.21 -28.81
C SER A 85 5.93 -59.95 -30.02
#